data_AF-A0A974ZPT1-F1
#
_entry.id   AF-A0A974ZPT1-F1
#
_cell.length_a   1.000
_cell.length_b   1.000
_cell.length_c   1.000
_cell.angle_alpha   90.00
_cell.angle_beta   90.00
_cell.angle_gamma   90.00
#
_symmetry.space_group_name_H-M   'P 1'
#
loop_
_entity.id
_entity.type
_entity.pdbx_description
1 polymer ?
#
loop_
_entity_poly.entity_id
_entity_poly.type
_entity_poly.pdbx_seq_one_letter_code
_entity_poly.pdbx_strand_id
1 'polypeptide(L)'
;MNKEAKEALLSRQGFRERHCRESTWVFSRQDGKRLITLRRSFKSALKKAGIENFRIHDQRHTLASWLVMEGVPLYTVRDVLRHSSVKMTERYAHS
;
A
#
# COMPACT_ATOMS: atom_id res chain seq x y z
N MET A 1 -2.62 -3.73 -12.17
CA MET A 1 -2.12 -4.29 -10.88
C MET A 1 -0.88 -5.10 -11.20
N ASN A 2 0.23 -4.90 -10.49
CA ASN A 2 1.44 -5.69 -10.75
C ASN A 2 1.25 -7.16 -10.31
N LYS A 3 2.12 -8.04 -10.83
CA LYS A 3 2.01 -9.49 -10.65
C LYS A 3 2.13 -9.87 -9.17
N GLU A 4 3.05 -9.23 -8.48
CA GLU A 4 3.39 -9.48 -7.07
C GLU A 4 2.22 -9.12 -6.14
N ALA A 5 1.54 -7.98 -6.37
CA ALA A 5 0.36 -7.62 -5.60
C ALA A 5 -0.80 -8.59 -5.87
N LYS A 6 -0.96 -9.04 -7.12
CA LYS A 6 -1.97 -10.05 -7.47
C LYS A 6 -1.72 -11.36 -6.71
N GLU A 7 -0.49 -11.85 -6.72
CA GLU A 7 -0.10 -13.07 -6.00
C GLU A 7 -0.30 -12.93 -4.49
N ALA A 8 0.04 -11.77 -3.91
CA ALA A 8 -0.22 -11.49 -2.50
C ALA A 8 -1.72 -11.55 -2.16
N LEU A 9 -2.59 -11.03 -3.03
CA LEU A 9 -4.04 -11.10 -2.84
C LEU A 9 -4.59 -12.53 -2.99
N LEU A 10 -4.08 -13.32 -3.93
CA LEU A 10 -4.46 -14.73 -4.09
C LEU A 10 -4.04 -15.56 -2.87
N SER A 11 -2.81 -15.37 -2.38
CA SER A 11 -2.35 -15.99 -1.13
C SER A 11 -3.25 -15.62 0.05
N ARG A 12 -3.69 -14.35 0.09
CA ARG A 12 -4.60 -13.85 1.12
C ARG A 12 -6.00 -14.48 1.01
N GLN A 13 -6.50 -14.72 -0.20
CA GLN A 13 -7.75 -15.43 -0.42
C GLN A 13 -7.67 -16.86 0.13
N GLY A 14 -6.61 -17.60 -0.18
CA GLY A 14 -6.41 -18.96 0.35
C GLY A 14 -6.31 -19.01 1.88
N PHE A 15 -5.72 -17.99 2.52
CA PHE A 15 -5.76 -17.86 3.98
C PHE A 15 -7.20 -17.72 4.51
N ARG A 16 -8.03 -16.91 3.86
CA ARG A 16 -9.43 -16.69 4.28
C ARG A 16 -10.23 -17.98 4.17
N GLU A 17 -10.08 -18.71 3.06
CA GLU A 17 -10.77 -19.99 2.85
C GLU A 17 -10.44 -21.01 3.94
N ARG A 18 -9.18 -21.04 4.42
CA ARG A 18 -8.74 -21.97 5.47
C ARG A 18 -9.12 -21.57 6.89
N HIS A 19 -9.15 -20.27 7.20
CA HIS A 19 -9.25 -19.80 8.59
C HIS A 19 -10.53 -19.01 8.91
N CYS A 20 -11.09 -18.29 7.94
CA CYS A 20 -12.22 -17.40 8.18
C CYS A 20 -13.03 -17.14 6.90
N ARG A 21 -13.65 -18.20 6.37
CA ARG A 21 -14.39 -18.20 5.09
C ARG A 21 -15.50 -17.14 5.04
N GLU A 22 -16.22 -16.98 6.14
CA GLU A 22 -17.35 -16.05 6.27
C GLU A 22 -16.94 -14.58 6.49
N SER A 23 -15.64 -14.30 6.67
CA SER A 23 -15.18 -12.93 6.91
C SER A 23 -15.37 -12.06 5.68
N THR A 24 -16.03 -10.91 5.81
CA THR A 24 -16.22 -9.95 4.69
C THR A 24 -14.95 -9.13 4.36
N TRP A 25 -13.91 -9.22 5.19
CA TRP A 25 -12.69 -8.41 5.03
C TRP A 25 -11.65 -9.14 4.20
N VAL A 26 -11.09 -8.47 3.19
CA VAL A 26 -9.94 -8.96 2.40
C VAL A 26 -8.74 -9.24 3.33
N PHE A 27 -8.46 -8.31 4.24
CA PHE A 27 -7.44 -8.44 5.28
C PHE A 27 -8.12 -8.62 6.65
N SER A 28 -8.08 -9.85 7.15
CA SER A 28 -8.70 -10.28 8.40
C SER A 28 -7.68 -10.97 9.31
N ARG A 29 -7.98 -11.02 10.60
CA ARG A 29 -7.29 -11.93 11.52
C ARG A 29 -7.77 -13.37 11.31
N GLN A 30 -7.10 -14.34 11.95
CA GLN A 30 -7.52 -15.75 11.87
C GLN A 30 -8.94 -15.95 12.39
N ASP A 31 -9.36 -15.18 13.40
CA ASP A 31 -10.72 -15.16 13.95
C ASP A 31 -11.77 -14.48 13.03
N GLY A 32 -11.39 -14.10 11.81
CA GLY A 32 -12.27 -13.44 10.83
C GLY A 32 -12.56 -11.97 11.11
N LYS A 33 -12.07 -11.39 12.21
CA LYS A 33 -12.29 -9.98 12.53
C LYS A 33 -11.41 -9.07 11.68
N ARG A 34 -11.84 -7.81 11.54
CA ARG A 34 -11.08 -6.77 10.84
C ARG A 34 -9.69 -6.60 11.45
N LEU A 35 -8.70 -6.43 10.57
CA LEU A 35 -7.38 -5.98 10.97
C LEU A 35 -7.45 -4.50 11.38
N ILE A 36 -7.19 -4.19 12.66
CA ILE A 36 -7.33 -2.83 13.19
C ILE A 36 -6.11 -1.97 12.87
N THR A 37 -4.92 -2.56 12.87
CA THR A 37 -3.67 -1.82 12.66
C THR A 37 -2.66 -2.65 11.88
N LEU A 38 -1.95 -1.98 10.97
CA LEU A 38 -0.85 -2.53 10.17
C LEU A 38 0.52 -2.13 10.71
N ARG A 39 0.59 -1.30 11.76
CA ARG A 39 1.85 -0.70 12.23
C ARG A 39 2.90 -1.74 12.64
N ARG A 40 2.48 -2.79 13.36
CA ARG A 40 3.40 -3.83 13.85
C ARG A 40 3.94 -4.70 12.71
N SER A 41 3.07 -5.16 11.81
CA SER A 41 3.48 -5.93 10.63
C SER A 41 4.37 -5.11 9.70
N PHE A 42 4.05 -3.83 9.51
CA PHE A 42 4.86 -2.91 8.72
C PHE A 42 6.25 -2.69 9.33
N LYS A 43 6.35 -2.40 10.63
CA LYS A 43 7.66 -2.28 11.32
C LYS A 43 8.48 -3.57 11.23
N SER A 44 7.83 -4.73 11.33
CA SER A 44 8.51 -6.01 11.14
C SER A 44 9.00 -6.20 9.71
N ALA A 45 8.26 -5.75 8.71
CA ALA A 45 8.67 -5.83 7.32
C ALA A 45 9.87 -4.89 7.05
N LEU A 46 9.84 -3.67 7.57
CA LEU A 46 10.98 -2.74 7.50
C LEU A 46 12.24 -3.30 8.14
N LYS A 47 12.11 -3.90 9.33
CA LYS A 47 13.24 -4.56 10.00
C LYS A 47 13.83 -5.70 9.15
N LYS A 48 12.98 -6.52 8.51
CA LYS A 48 13.44 -7.60 7.63
C LYS A 48 14.10 -7.08 6.34
N ALA A 49 13.64 -5.93 5.85
CA ALA A 49 14.19 -5.28 4.67
C ALA A 49 15.42 -4.40 4.98
N GLY A 50 15.80 -4.23 6.25
CA GLY A 50 16.91 -3.35 6.65
C GLY A 50 16.63 -1.85 6.44
N ILE A 51 15.36 -1.44 6.39
CA ILE A 51 14.96 -0.06 6.15
C ILE A 51 14.69 0.64 7.48
N GLU A 52 15.31 1.79 7.69
CA GLU A 52 15.13 2.64 8.87
C GLU A 52 14.40 3.95 8.52
N ASN A 53 13.81 4.59 9.54
CA ASN A 53 13.13 5.90 9.44
C ASN A 53 12.03 6.04 8.36
N PHE A 54 11.42 4.92 7.95
CA PHE A 54 10.39 4.90 6.91
C PHE A 54 8.98 4.73 7.49
N ARG A 55 8.03 5.53 7.01
CA ARG A 55 6.63 5.55 7.44
C ARG A 55 5.71 4.94 6.38
N ILE A 56 4.51 4.51 6.78
CA ILE A 56 3.53 3.91 5.86
C ILE A 56 3.15 4.87 4.72
N HIS A 57 3.02 6.16 5.04
CA HIS A 57 2.69 7.21 4.06
C HIS A 57 3.79 7.41 3.01
N ASP A 58 5.04 7.07 3.35
CA ASP A 58 6.20 7.22 2.46
C ASP A 58 6.09 6.31 1.24
N GLN A 59 5.35 5.19 1.32
CA GLN A 59 5.05 4.37 0.14
C GLN A 59 4.27 5.15 -0.94
N ARG A 60 3.33 6.02 -0.54
CA ARG A 60 2.60 6.87 -1.49
C ARG A 60 3.48 7.99 -2.02
N HIS A 61 4.37 8.51 -1.18
CA HIS A 61 5.39 9.48 -1.58
C HIS A 61 6.33 8.89 -2.64
N THR A 62 6.90 7.71 -2.39
CA THR A 62 7.79 7.01 -3.32
C THR A 62 7.09 6.72 -4.65
N LEU A 63 5.84 6.23 -4.62
CA LEU A 63 5.06 5.99 -5.84
C LEU A 63 4.83 7.29 -6.63
N ALA A 64 4.51 8.39 -5.95
CA ALA A 64 4.34 9.68 -6.60
C ALA A 64 5.63 10.14 -7.29
N SER A 65 6.76 10.09 -6.59
CA SER A 65 8.07 10.46 -7.14
C SER A 65 8.45 9.61 -8.35
N TRP A 66 8.25 8.29 -8.30
CA TRP A 66 8.52 7.42 -9.44
C TRP A 66 7.68 7.77 -10.66
N LEU A 67 6.37 7.97 -10.49
CA LEU A 67 5.49 8.34 -11.60
C LEU A 67 5.86 9.69 -12.21
N VAL A 68 6.25 10.67 -11.39
CA VAL A 68 6.69 11.98 -11.88
C VAL A 68 8.01 11.88 -12.65
N MET A 69 8.97 11.11 -12.15
CA MET A 69 10.25 10.88 -12.86
C MET A 69 10.07 10.16 -14.20
N GLU A 70 9.07 9.29 -14.31
CA GLU A 70 8.65 8.65 -15.57
C GLU A 70 7.85 9.59 -16.50
N GLY A 71 7.71 10.88 -16.15
CA GLY A 71 7.01 11.88 -16.96
C GLY A 71 5.49 11.79 -16.93
N VAL A 72 4.90 11.04 -15.98
CA VAL A 72 3.44 10.94 -15.85
C VAL A 72 2.87 12.30 -15.40
N PRO A 73 1.84 12.84 -16.08
CA PRO A 73 1.25 14.12 -15.71
C PRO A 73 0.73 14.13 -14.27
N LEU A 74 0.97 15.24 -13.55
CA LEU A 74 0.61 15.37 -12.12
C LEU A 74 -0.88 15.15 -11.83
N TYR A 75 -1.75 15.49 -12.79
CA TYR A 75 -3.19 15.24 -12.69
C TYR A 75 -3.49 13.73 -12.62
N THR A 76 -2.84 12.93 -13.47
CA THR A 76 -2.94 11.48 -13.47
C THR A 76 -2.35 10.88 -12.19
N VAL A 77 -1.20 11.39 -11.73
CA VAL A 77 -0.59 10.94 -10.46
C VAL A 77 -1.51 11.22 -9.27
N ARG A 78 -2.15 12.40 -9.22
CA ARG A 78 -3.14 12.74 -8.20
C ARG A 78 -4.31 11.77 -8.20
N ASP A 79 -4.84 11.41 -9.37
CA ASP A 79 -5.99 10.53 -9.51
C ASP A 79 -5.65 9.09 -9.09
N VAL A 80 -4.47 8.59 -9.49
CA VAL A 80 -3.94 7.29 -9.04
C VAL A 80 -3.79 7.25 -7.52
N LEU A 81 -3.27 8.33 -6.93
CA LEU A 81 -3.08 8.44 -5.49
C LEU A 81 -4.34 8.92 -4.75
N ARG A 82 -5.46 9.18 -5.45
CA ARG A 82 -6.69 9.74 -4.88
C ARG A 82 -6.43 10.88 -3.86
N HIS A 83 -5.44 11.73 -4.14
CA HIS A 83 -5.14 12.85 -3.26
C HIS A 83 -6.29 13.87 -3.39
N SER A 84 -6.81 14.33 -2.25
CA SER A 84 -7.89 15.33 -2.22
C SER A 84 -7.44 16.70 -2.76
N SER A 85 -6.14 16.93 -2.92
CA SER A 85 -5.58 18.16 -3.49
C SER A 85 -4.34 17.86 -4.33
N VAL A 86 -4.23 18.55 -5.48
CA VAL A 86 -3.05 18.56 -6.38
C VAL A 86 -1.79 19.03 -5.63
N LYS A 87 -1.95 19.87 -4.60
CA LYS A 87 -0.85 20.43 -3.79
C LYS A 87 0.00 19.37 -3.06
N MET A 88 -0.59 18.21 -2.75
CA MET A 88 0.18 17.08 -2.20
C MET A 88 1.07 16.39 -3.24
N THR A 89 0.71 16.51 -4.52
CA THR A 89 1.43 15.93 -5.67
C THR A 89 2.44 16.92 -6.26
N GLU A 90 2.16 18.24 -6.22
CA GLU A 90 3.09 19.30 -6.65
C GLU A 90 4.45 19.25 -5.93
N ARG A 91 4.49 18.78 -4.68
CA ARG A 91 5.75 18.60 -3.94
C ARG A 91 6.76 17.69 -4.68
N TYR A 92 6.33 16.79 -5.55
CA TYR A 92 7.23 15.90 -6.31
C TYR A 92 7.58 16.44 -7.70
N ALA A 93 6.83 17.41 -8.21
CA ALA A 93 7.06 18.01 -9.53
C ALA A 93 8.29 18.93 -9.57
N HIS A 94 8.78 19.33 -8.40
CA HIS A 94 9.87 20.30 -8.23
C HIS A 94 11.14 19.66 -7.63
N SER A 95 11.45 18.42 -8.02
CA SER A 95 12.72 17.76 -7.66
C SER A 95 13.79 18.09 -8.68
#